data_AF-A0A0C9VH76-F1
#
_entry.id   AF-A0A0C9VH76-F1
#
_cell.length_a   1.000
_cell.length_b   1.000
_cell.length_c   1.000
_cell.angle_alpha   90.00
_cell.angle_beta   90.00
_cell.angle_gamma   90.00
#
_symmetry.space_group_name_H-M   'P 1'
#
loop_
_entity.id
_entity.type
_entity.pdbx_description
1 polymer ?
#
loop_
_entity_poly.entity_id
_entity_poly.type
_entity_poly.pdbx_seq_one_letter_code
_entity_poly.pdbx_strand_id
1 'polypeptide(L)'
;MFVDRMPSPIGQFISIHVYQGRLLSHHKGQFKRCMSFIYANVGKEAKSGKSHRNAKEVQTVTHLVRNYYCSCNFVIITPYNAQRAAIVAGLKGVHLPWEGRVFNMDNFQGGPSDYYGRVTRRILIVSVVRTNGPGFLTNLNRVNVFLTRCKME
;
A
#
# COMPACT_ATOMS: atom_id res chain seq x y z
N MET A 1 -10.67 -24.14 -4.19
CA MET A 1 -9.23 -23.82 -4.05
C MET A 1 -9.03 -22.43 -4.62
N PHE A 2 -8.48 -21.48 -3.85
CA PHE A 2 -8.38 -20.08 -4.28
C PHE A 2 -7.01 -19.84 -4.93
N VAL A 3 -7.01 -19.41 -6.18
CA VAL A 3 -5.81 -18.98 -6.90
C VAL A 3 -5.64 -17.48 -6.64
N ASP A 4 -4.50 -17.08 -6.07
CA ASP A 4 -4.19 -15.67 -5.86
C ASP A 4 -3.53 -15.03 -7.08
N ARG A 5 -3.47 -13.69 -7.12
CA ARG A 5 -2.82 -12.91 -8.20
C ARG A 5 -1.50 -12.26 -7.77
N MET A 6 -0.96 -12.64 -6.62
CA MET A 6 0.19 -11.96 -6.00
C MET A 6 1.52 -12.49 -6.55
N PRO A 7 2.61 -11.69 -6.48
CA PRO A 7 3.95 -12.22 -6.64
C PRO A 7 4.16 -13.43 -5.72
N SER A 8 4.72 -14.52 -6.23
CA SER A 8 4.85 -15.78 -5.49
C SER A 8 5.44 -15.63 -4.08
N PRO A 9 6.46 -14.78 -3.81
CA PRO A 9 6.94 -14.56 -2.44
C PRO A 9 5.89 -13.95 -1.51
N ILE A 10 5.06 -13.02 -2.00
CA ILE A 10 3.99 -12.38 -1.22
C ILE A 10 2.86 -13.38 -0.99
N GLY A 11 2.43 -14.07 -2.04
CA GLY A 11 1.36 -15.07 -1.96
C GLY A 11 1.71 -16.23 -1.04
N GLN A 12 2.95 -16.72 -1.08
CA GLN A 12 3.45 -17.75 -0.15
C GLN A 12 3.44 -17.25 1.31
N PHE A 13 3.92 -16.03 1.58
CA PHE A 13 3.91 -15.46 2.93
C PHE A 13 2.49 -15.42 3.52
N ILE A 14 1.51 -14.95 2.74
CA ILE A 14 0.11 -14.82 3.17
C ILE A 14 -0.57 -16.17 3.28
N SER A 15 -0.25 -17.10 2.37
CA SER A 15 -0.75 -18.47 2.44
C SER A 15 -0.42 -19.07 3.80
N ILE A 16 0.84 -18.99 4.23
CA ILE A 16 1.32 -19.54 5.51
C ILE A 16 0.68 -18.81 6.71
N HIS A 17 0.74 -17.48 6.74
CA HIS A 17 0.43 -16.72 7.96
C HIS A 17 -1.04 -16.31 8.11
N VAL A 18 -1.82 -16.33 7.03
CA VAL A 18 -3.22 -15.88 7.04
C VAL A 18 -4.17 -17.01 6.64
N TYR A 19 -3.79 -17.84 5.67
CA TYR A 19 -4.66 -18.88 5.10
C TYR A 19 -4.27 -20.31 5.49
N GLN A 20 -3.38 -20.50 6.47
CA GLN A 20 -2.97 -21.83 6.96
C GLN A 20 -2.44 -22.76 5.84
N GLY A 21 -1.71 -22.20 4.89
CA GLY A 21 -1.14 -22.91 3.73
C GLY A 21 -2.14 -23.23 2.62
N ARG A 22 -3.39 -22.75 2.69
CA ARG A 22 -4.47 -23.13 1.76
C ARG A 22 -4.56 -22.25 0.51
N LEU A 23 -3.73 -21.23 0.38
CA LEU A 23 -3.67 -20.33 -0.78
C LEU A 23 -2.54 -20.77 -1.72
N LEU A 24 -2.85 -20.92 -3.01
CA LEU A 24 -1.87 -21.31 -4.02
C LEU A 24 -1.57 -20.16 -4.98
N SER A 25 -0.28 -19.81 -5.06
CA SER A 25 0.24 -18.81 -6.00
C SER A 25 0.75 -19.51 -7.24
N HIS A 26 0.08 -19.32 -8.37
CA HIS A 26 0.42 -20.00 -9.63
C HIS A 26 0.74 -18.97 -10.72
N HIS A 27 1.95 -18.37 -10.66
CA HIS A 27 2.40 -17.35 -11.61
C HIS A 27 3.79 -17.67 -12.19
N LYS A 28 3.94 -17.49 -13.50
CA LYS A 28 5.22 -17.66 -14.22
C LYS A 28 6.10 -16.43 -13.98
N GLY A 29 7.06 -16.53 -13.06
CA GLY A 29 8.11 -15.52 -12.89
C GLY A 29 8.82 -15.62 -11.53
N GLN A 30 10.13 -15.83 -11.54
CA GLN A 30 10.97 -15.76 -10.33
C GLN A 30 11.36 -14.31 -10.05
N PHE A 31 10.56 -13.58 -9.27
CA PHE A 31 10.90 -12.22 -8.86
C PHE A 31 11.72 -12.25 -7.57
N LYS A 32 13.04 -12.02 -7.67
CA LYS A 32 13.93 -11.99 -6.50
C LYS A 32 13.70 -10.78 -5.58
N ARG A 33 13.06 -9.70 -6.05
CA ARG A 33 12.79 -8.47 -5.28
C ARG A 33 11.45 -7.83 -5.68
N CYS A 34 10.34 -8.31 -5.12
CA CYS A 34 9.00 -7.76 -5.38
C CYS A 34 8.46 -6.85 -4.26
N MET A 35 9.24 -6.66 -3.18
CA MET A 35 8.86 -5.87 -2.01
C MET A 35 10.11 -5.22 -1.41
N SER A 36 9.95 -4.03 -0.82
CA SER A 36 11.00 -3.36 -0.05
C SER A 36 10.37 -2.60 1.11
N PHE A 37 11.01 -2.66 2.28
CA PHE A 37 10.64 -1.86 3.44
C PHE A 37 11.50 -0.60 3.46
N ILE A 38 10.85 0.55 3.61
CA ILE A 38 11.51 1.85 3.60
C ILE A 38 11.37 2.46 4.97
N TYR A 39 12.50 2.66 5.65
CA TYR A 39 12.52 3.30 6.95
C TYR A 39 12.40 4.82 6.82
N ALA A 40 11.27 5.38 7.26
CA ALA A 40 11.05 6.82 7.30
C ALA A 40 11.75 7.42 8.54
N ASN A 41 13.04 7.77 8.38
CA ASN A 41 13.97 8.20 9.42
C ASN A 41 13.37 9.12 10.52
N VAL A 42 13.40 8.67 11.78
CA VAL A 42 12.89 9.37 12.99
C VAL A 42 11.45 9.90 12.90
N GLY A 43 10.64 9.38 11.97
CA GLY A 43 9.22 9.69 11.90
C GLY A 43 8.51 9.32 13.19
N LYS A 44 7.60 10.18 13.65
CA LYS A 44 6.72 9.92 14.80
C LYS A 44 5.27 10.09 14.38
N GLU A 45 4.41 9.21 14.87
CA GLU A 45 2.97 9.36 14.71
C GLU A 45 2.48 10.61 15.46
N ALA A 46 1.55 11.34 14.84
CA ALA A 46 0.86 12.46 15.45
C ALA A 46 -0.65 12.28 15.29
N LYS A 47 -1.41 12.54 16.36
CA LYS A 47 -2.87 12.59 16.29
C LYS A 47 -3.33 13.78 15.45
N SER A 48 -4.39 13.58 14.69
CA SER A 48 -5.07 14.60 13.89
C SER A 48 -6.57 14.33 13.97
N GLY A 49 -7.23 14.96 14.95
CA GLY A 49 -8.59 14.62 15.34
C GLY A 49 -8.70 13.15 15.76
N LYS A 50 -9.61 12.40 15.14
CA LYS A 50 -9.81 10.95 15.35
C LYS A 50 -8.87 10.05 14.53
N SER A 51 -7.90 10.63 13.82
CA SER A 51 -6.99 9.91 12.93
C SER A 51 -5.52 10.14 13.30
N HIS A 52 -4.60 9.52 12.56
CA HIS A 52 -3.16 9.67 12.77
C HIS A 52 -2.48 10.05 11.45
N ARG A 53 -1.36 10.76 11.57
CA ARG A 53 -0.46 11.09 10.46
C ARG A 53 0.99 10.96 10.88
N ASN A 54 1.88 10.76 9.93
CA ASN A 54 3.31 10.74 10.11
C ASN A 54 3.94 11.60 9.01
N ALA A 55 4.40 12.79 9.39
CA ALA A 55 4.93 13.77 8.45
C ALA A 55 6.19 13.27 7.74
N LYS A 56 7.01 12.44 8.39
CA LYS A 56 8.21 11.89 7.78
C LYS A 56 7.88 10.85 6.73
N GLU A 57 6.86 10.02 6.96
CA GLU A 57 6.35 9.13 5.92
C GLU A 57 5.80 9.92 4.73
N VAL A 58 5.09 11.04 4.95
CA VAL A 58 4.62 11.91 3.86
C VAL A 58 5.79 12.42 3.02
N GLN A 59 6.86 12.92 3.66
CA GLN A 59 8.07 13.37 2.97
C GLN A 59 8.72 12.22 2.19
N THR A 60 8.81 11.04 2.80
CA THR A 60 9.43 9.86 2.20
C THR A 60 8.65 9.40 0.98
N VAL A 61 7.33 9.28 1.07
CA VAL A 61 6.44 8.94 -0.06
C VAL A 61 6.59 9.97 -1.18
N THR A 62 6.58 11.27 -0.85
CA THR A 62 6.76 12.35 -1.84
C THR A 62 8.11 12.23 -2.54
N HIS A 63 9.18 11.94 -1.79
CA HIS A 63 10.52 11.72 -2.35
C HIS A 63 10.57 10.48 -3.25
N LEU A 64 9.92 9.38 -2.86
CA LEU A 64 9.86 8.16 -3.69
C LEU A 64 9.15 8.42 -5.01
N VAL A 65 7.99 9.08 -4.96
CA VAL A 65 7.24 9.43 -6.17
C VAL A 65 8.08 10.33 -7.05
N ARG A 66 8.65 11.42 -6.52
CA ARG A 66 9.43 12.37 -7.32
C ARG A 66 10.58 11.70 -8.08
N ASN A 67 11.37 10.90 -7.39
CA ASN A 67 12.66 10.46 -7.90
C ASN A 67 12.61 9.11 -8.62
N TYR A 68 11.63 8.26 -8.33
CA TYR A 68 11.61 6.89 -8.85
C TYR A 68 10.33 6.52 -9.60
N TYR A 69 9.19 7.12 -9.25
CA TYR A 69 7.88 6.62 -9.71
C TYR A 69 7.00 7.67 -10.38
N CYS A 70 7.51 8.87 -10.64
CA CYS A 70 6.72 9.98 -11.18
C CYS A 70 6.14 9.65 -12.57
N SER A 71 6.92 8.94 -13.40
CA SER A 71 6.54 8.43 -14.72
C SER A 71 5.87 7.05 -14.68
N CYS A 72 5.78 6.43 -13.51
CA CYS A 72 5.22 5.10 -13.34
C CYS A 72 3.73 5.15 -13.02
N ASN A 73 3.09 4.01 -13.25
CA ASN A 73 1.75 3.74 -12.75
C ASN A 73 1.87 3.28 -11.29
N PHE A 74 1.54 4.17 -10.35
CA PHE A 74 1.64 3.89 -8.92
C PHE A 74 0.33 4.18 -8.19
N VAL A 75 0.15 3.50 -7.07
CA VAL A 75 -0.93 3.76 -6.12
C VAL A 75 -0.32 3.84 -4.72
N ILE A 76 -0.80 4.80 -3.94
CA ILE A 76 -0.47 4.95 -2.53
C ILE A 76 -1.70 4.60 -1.71
N ILE A 77 -1.52 3.74 -0.71
CA ILE A 77 -2.55 3.40 0.26
C ILE A 77 -2.08 3.67 1.67
N THR A 78 -3.02 4.08 2.52
CA THR A 78 -2.79 4.27 3.95
C THR A 78 -4.07 3.98 4.74
N PRO A 79 -3.99 3.51 5.99
CA PRO A 79 -5.18 3.20 6.80
C PRO A 79 -5.85 4.46 7.37
N TYR A 80 -5.14 5.59 7.38
CA TYR A 80 -5.56 6.78 8.13
C TYR A 80 -5.95 7.91 7.18
N ASN A 81 -7.18 8.42 7.32
CA ASN A 81 -7.67 9.52 6.47
C ASN A 81 -6.84 10.80 6.60
N ALA A 82 -6.34 11.12 7.80
CA ALA A 82 -5.45 12.27 7.97
C ALA A 82 -4.12 12.09 7.23
N GLN A 83 -3.55 10.88 7.22
CA GLN A 83 -2.37 10.57 6.43
C GLN A 83 -2.67 10.66 4.93
N ARG A 84 -3.79 10.12 4.47
CA ARG A 84 -4.20 10.18 3.05
C ARG A 84 -4.26 11.64 2.58
N ALA A 85 -4.93 12.50 3.35
CA ALA A 85 -5.02 13.93 3.05
C ALA A 85 -3.65 14.62 3.06
N ALA A 86 -2.78 14.28 4.02
CA ALA A 86 -1.44 14.85 4.10
C ALA A 86 -0.55 14.43 2.92
N ILE A 87 -0.64 13.18 2.45
CA ILE A 87 0.08 12.71 1.26
C ILE A 87 -0.43 13.44 0.01
N VAL A 88 -1.75 13.58 -0.15
CA VAL A 88 -2.34 14.35 -1.26
C VAL A 88 -1.83 15.80 -1.25
N ALA A 89 -1.84 16.47 -0.10
CA ALA A 89 -1.33 17.83 0.03
C ALA A 89 0.18 17.90 -0.29
N GLY A 90 0.97 16.92 0.18
CA GLY A 90 2.40 16.84 -0.07
C GLY A 90 2.74 16.70 -1.56
N LEU A 91 2.03 15.83 -2.28
CA LEU A 91 2.20 15.65 -3.73
C LEU A 91 1.72 16.87 -4.51
N LYS A 92 0.55 17.43 -4.18
CA LYS A 92 0.01 18.65 -4.80
C LYS A 92 0.96 19.84 -4.66
N GLY A 93 1.47 20.08 -3.45
CA GLY A 93 2.33 21.22 -3.15
C GLY A 93 3.66 21.22 -3.89
N VAL A 94 3.98 20.12 -4.57
CA VAL A 94 5.19 19.98 -5.39
C VAL A 94 4.90 19.48 -6.81
N HIS A 95 3.66 19.65 -7.27
CA HIS A 95 3.21 19.36 -8.63
C HIS A 95 3.44 17.91 -9.09
N LEU A 96 3.28 16.94 -8.19
CA LEU A 96 3.36 15.51 -8.51
C LEU A 96 1.96 14.89 -8.72
N PRO A 97 1.84 13.80 -9.52
CA PRO A 97 0.57 13.11 -9.75
C PRO A 97 -0.07 12.62 -8.44
N TRP A 98 -1.34 12.97 -8.20
CA TRP A 98 -2.06 12.60 -6.98
C TRP A 98 -3.52 12.16 -7.22
N GLU A 99 -4.17 12.70 -8.27
CA GLU A 99 -5.56 12.39 -8.62
C GLU A 99 -5.72 10.90 -8.92
N GLY A 100 -6.69 10.25 -8.26
CA GLY A 100 -6.93 8.82 -8.44
C GLY A 100 -5.77 7.91 -8.02
N ARG A 101 -4.79 8.41 -7.23
CA ARG A 101 -3.60 7.65 -6.84
C ARG A 101 -3.44 7.44 -5.33
N VAL A 102 -4.15 8.16 -4.47
CA VAL A 102 -3.98 8.10 -3.01
C VAL A 102 -5.29 7.71 -2.31
N PHE A 103 -5.31 6.54 -1.67
CA PHE A 103 -6.53 5.96 -1.11
C PHE A 103 -6.42 5.63 0.37
N ASN A 104 -7.58 5.70 1.05
CA ASN A 104 -7.74 5.05 2.34
C ASN A 104 -8.10 3.57 2.11
N MET A 105 -7.51 2.67 2.90
CA MET A 105 -7.78 1.24 2.86
C MET A 105 -9.26 0.86 3.03
N ASP A 106 -9.98 1.56 3.91
CA ASP A 106 -11.41 1.30 4.18
C ASP A 106 -12.28 1.63 2.95
N ASN A 107 -11.88 2.64 2.15
CA ASN A 107 -12.55 2.99 0.89
C ASN A 107 -12.10 2.12 -0.29
N PHE A 108 -11.11 1.25 -0.09
CA PHE A 108 -10.58 0.35 -1.11
C PHE A 108 -11.28 -1.03 -1.11
N GLN A 109 -12.11 -1.30 -0.10
CA GLN A 109 -13.03 -2.43 -0.07
C GLN A 109 -14.37 -2.04 -0.74
N GLY A 110 -14.57 -2.44 -1.99
CA GLY A 110 -15.87 -2.35 -2.67
C GLY A 110 -16.15 -1.06 -3.43
N GLY A 111 -15.18 -0.15 -3.57
CA GLY A 111 -15.26 0.97 -4.51
C GLY A 111 -15.12 0.51 -5.97
N PRO A 112 -14.98 1.43 -6.95
CA PRO A 112 -14.80 1.14 -8.37
C PRO A 112 -13.45 0.47 -8.70
N SER A 113 -12.97 -0.46 -7.87
CA SER A 113 -11.84 -1.33 -8.16
C SER A 113 -12.13 -2.25 -9.34
N ASP A 114 -13.37 -2.36 -9.80
CA ASP A 114 -13.72 -2.95 -11.09
C ASP A 114 -13.55 -1.95 -12.25
N TYR A 115 -13.75 -0.65 -12.01
CA TYR A 115 -13.46 0.41 -12.99
C TYR A 115 -11.94 0.70 -13.11
N TYR A 116 -11.21 0.64 -11.99
CA TYR A 116 -9.74 0.68 -11.95
C TYR A 116 -9.10 -0.72 -12.03
N GLY A 117 -9.92 -1.76 -12.19
CA GLY A 117 -9.54 -3.18 -12.22
C GLY A 117 -8.90 -3.64 -13.51
N ARG A 118 -8.83 -2.76 -14.52
CA ARG A 118 -8.13 -3.00 -15.79
C ARG A 118 -6.68 -2.54 -15.81
N VAL A 119 -6.15 -2.06 -14.69
CA VAL A 119 -4.82 -1.45 -14.68
C VAL A 119 -3.78 -2.44 -14.17
N THR A 120 -3.33 -3.26 -15.11
CA THR A 120 -2.22 -4.20 -15.02
C THR A 120 -0.91 -3.44 -14.69
N ARG A 121 -0.15 -3.90 -13.69
CA ARG A 121 1.15 -3.38 -13.20
C ARG A 121 1.11 -2.00 -12.53
N ARG A 122 0.87 -2.00 -11.22
CA ARG A 122 0.97 -0.82 -10.35
C ARG A 122 2.03 -1.00 -9.29
N ILE A 123 2.90 0.00 -9.14
CA ILE A 123 3.78 0.11 -7.97
C ILE A 123 2.91 0.51 -6.79
N LEU A 124 2.82 -0.36 -5.78
CA LEU A 124 2.04 -0.10 -4.58
C LEU A 124 2.94 0.45 -3.47
N ILE A 125 2.68 1.69 -3.04
CA ILE A 125 3.36 2.33 -1.92
C ILE A 125 2.40 2.34 -0.72
N VAL A 126 2.91 1.96 0.44
CA VAL A 126 2.11 1.79 1.65
C VAL A 126 2.69 2.65 2.75
N SER A 127 1.86 3.53 3.30
CA SER A 127 2.22 4.36 4.46
C SER A 127 1.49 3.84 5.69
N VAL A 128 2.25 3.25 6.62
CA VAL A 128 1.75 2.53 7.81
C VAL A 128 1.46 3.45 8.99
N VAL A 129 2.09 4.63 9.03
CA VAL A 129 1.88 5.75 9.96
C VAL A 129 2.36 5.51 11.39
N ARG A 130 2.01 4.36 11.96
CA ARG A 130 2.14 4.11 13.40
C ARG A 130 3.59 3.78 13.78
N THR A 131 4.02 4.31 14.92
CA THR A 131 5.37 4.14 15.48
C THR A 131 5.37 3.51 16.86
N ASN A 132 4.27 3.62 17.61
CA ASN A 132 4.15 3.09 18.98
C ASN A 132 3.47 1.71 19.04
N GLY A 133 3.22 1.11 17.87
CA GLY A 133 2.59 -0.20 17.76
C GLY A 133 2.12 -0.48 16.33
N PRO A 134 1.79 -1.74 16.02
CA PRO A 134 1.42 -2.19 14.68
C PRO A 134 0.16 -1.51 14.10
N GLY A 135 -0.70 -0.95 14.96
CA GLY A 135 -1.88 -0.22 14.52
C GLY A 135 -2.79 -1.05 13.63
N PHE A 136 -3.02 -0.60 12.40
CA PHE A 136 -3.88 -1.32 11.45
C PHE A 136 -3.37 -2.73 11.10
N LEU A 137 -2.06 -2.99 11.25
CA LEU A 137 -1.44 -4.26 10.91
C LEU A 137 -1.86 -5.39 11.86
N THR A 138 -2.48 -5.10 13.00
CA THR A 138 -3.03 -6.15 13.89
C THR A 138 -4.30 -6.78 13.34
N ASN A 139 -4.96 -6.14 12.38
CA ASN A 139 -6.18 -6.66 11.79
C ASN A 139 -5.85 -7.49 10.55
N LEU A 140 -5.78 -8.80 10.72
CA LEU A 140 -5.47 -9.75 9.65
C LEU A 140 -6.42 -9.63 8.44
N ASN A 141 -7.69 -9.29 8.64
CA ASN A 141 -8.64 -9.06 7.53
C ASN A 141 -8.23 -7.83 6.71
N ARG A 142 -7.78 -6.75 7.37
CA ARG A 142 -7.28 -5.55 6.68
C ARG A 142 -5.95 -5.79 5.97
N VAL A 143 -5.05 -6.55 6.60
CA VAL A 143 -3.77 -6.96 5.99
C VAL A 143 -4.00 -7.85 4.78
N ASN A 144 -4.96 -8.76 4.85
CA ASN A 144 -5.32 -9.64 3.74
C ASN A 144 -5.92 -8.85 2.56
N VAL A 145 -6.83 -7.92 2.83
CA VAL A 145 -7.37 -6.99 1.84
C VAL A 145 -6.26 -6.16 1.21
N PHE A 146 -5.29 -5.72 2.01
CA PHE A 146 -4.14 -4.97 1.52
C PHE A 146 -3.32 -5.82 0.54
N LEU A 147 -2.90 -7.00 0.95
CA LEU A 147 -1.93 -7.79 0.20
C LEU A 147 -2.53 -8.43 -1.06
N THR A 148 -3.79 -8.85 -1.02
CA THR A 148 -4.51 -9.42 -2.18
C THR A 148 -4.73 -8.41 -3.32
N ARG A 149 -4.37 -7.14 -3.11
CA ARG A 149 -4.40 -6.08 -4.14
C ARG A 149 -3.05 -5.90 -4.86
N CYS A 150 -1.98 -6.51 -4.38
CA CYS A 150 -0.73 -6.64 -5.11
C CYS A 150 -0.93 -7.66 -6.23
N LYS A 151 -1.27 -7.23 -7.45
CA LYS A 151 -1.53 -8.15 -8.57
C LYS A 151 -0.40 -8.13 -9.58
N MET A 152 -0.01 -9.31 -10.05
CA MET A 152 0.72 -9.52 -11.30
C MET A 152 -0.25 -10.07 -12.32
N GLU A 153 -0.31 -9.44 -13.50
CA GLU A 153 -0.80 -10.10 -14.71
C GLU A 153 0.34 -10.12 -15.73
#